data_AF-A0A662KT06-F1
#
_entry.id   AF-A0A662KT06-F1
#
_cell.length_a   1.000
_cell.length_b   1.000
_cell.length_c   1.000
_cell.angle_alpha   90.00
_cell.angle_beta   90.00
_cell.angle_gamma   90.00
#
_symmetry.space_group_name_H-M   'P 1'
#
loop_
_entity.id
_entity.type
_entity.pdbx_description
1 polymer ?
#
loop_
_entity_poly.entity_id
_entity_poly.type
_entity_poly.pdbx_seq_one_letter_code
_entity_poly.pdbx_strand_id
1 'polypeptide(L)'
;MKAVVISFGGSLIDTENGSDFLKRFSEMIGETSKDYRVFIVVGGGRVAREYIRLGRAMDIKEQLLDEIGIAATRLNASFISALLGA
;
A
#
# COMPACT_ATOMS: atom_id res chain seq x y z
N MET A 1 10.84 -9.25 -21.82
CA MET A 1 10.25 -8.33 -20.82
C MET A 1 11.26 -8.03 -19.73
N LYS A 2 11.59 -6.75 -19.49
CA LYS A 2 12.41 -6.34 -18.33
C LYS A 2 11.53 -6.30 -17.08
N ALA A 3 12.13 -6.51 -15.91
CA ALA A 3 11.44 -6.37 -14.63
C ALA A 3 11.59 -4.95 -14.07
N VAL A 4 10.51 -4.43 -13.50
CA VAL A 4 10.49 -3.14 -12.77
C VAL A 4 9.83 -3.36 -11.42
N VAL A 5 10.41 -2.81 -10.37
CA VAL A 5 9.86 -2.81 -9.02
C VAL A 5 9.47 -1.39 -8.64
N ILE A 6 8.22 -1.21 -8.20
CA ILE A 6 7.66 0.07 -7.78
C ILE A 6 7.47 0.03 -6.27
N SER A 7 8.15 0.92 -5.55
CA SER A 7 7.88 1.18 -4.13
C SER A 7 6.73 2.18 -4.03
N PHE A 8 5.53 1.68 -3.78
CA PHE A 8 4.31 2.48 -3.69
C PHE A 8 4.06 2.92 -2.24
N GLY A 9 4.20 4.22 -1.99
CA GLY A 9 4.03 4.79 -0.66
C GLY A 9 2.60 4.61 -0.15
N GLY A 10 2.42 3.96 1.00
CA GLY A 10 1.08 3.74 1.57
C GLY A 10 0.32 5.01 1.91
N SER A 11 0.99 6.16 2.06
CA SER A 11 0.34 7.46 2.24
C SER A 11 -0.41 7.94 1.00
N LEU A 12 -0.15 7.35 -0.16
CA LEU A 12 -0.88 7.62 -1.41
C LEU A 12 -2.25 6.94 -1.44
N ILE A 13 -2.51 6.01 -0.52
CA ILE A 13 -3.83 5.38 -0.33
C ILE A 13 -4.61 6.27 0.64
N ASP A 14 -5.21 7.30 0.06
CA ASP A 14 -6.18 8.15 0.76
C ASP A 14 -7.59 7.56 0.58
N THR A 15 -8.15 7.03 1.66
CA THR A 15 -9.48 6.41 1.66
C THR A 15 -10.63 7.41 1.56
N GLU A 16 -10.36 8.71 1.77
CA GLU A 16 -11.37 9.78 1.71
C GLU A 16 -11.37 10.43 0.33
N ASN A 17 -10.20 10.72 -0.24
CA ASN A 17 -10.08 11.52 -1.47
C ASN A 17 -9.22 10.89 -2.58
N GLY A 18 -8.72 9.66 -2.40
CA GLY A 18 -7.71 9.06 -3.29
C GLY A 18 -8.23 8.42 -4.58
N SER A 19 -9.54 8.43 -4.85
CA SER A 19 -10.14 7.65 -5.94
C SER A 19 -9.59 8.00 -7.32
N ASP A 20 -9.45 9.29 -7.65
CA ASP A 20 -8.94 9.73 -8.95
C ASP A 20 -7.45 9.41 -9.15
N PHE A 21 -6.64 9.55 -8.10
CA PHE A 21 -5.24 9.16 -8.14
C PHE A 21 -5.09 7.65 -8.39
N LEU A 22 -5.85 6.84 -7.67
CA LEU A 22 -5.79 5.39 -7.76
C LEU A 22 -6.27 4.86 -9.11
N LYS A 23 -7.28 5.47 -9.73
CA LYS A 23 -7.71 5.14 -11.10
C LYS A 23 -6.61 5.41 -12.13
N ARG A 24 -6.00 6.60 -12.06
CA ARG A 24 -4.88 6.96 -12.96
C ARG A 24 -3.67 6.06 -12.74
N PHE A 25 -3.43 5.68 -11.49
CA PHE A 25 -2.40 4.71 -11.16
C PHE A 25 -2.70 3.34 -11.78
N SER A 26 -3.93 2.82 -11.66
CA SER A 26 -4.29 1.53 -12.27
C SER A 26 -4.18 1.54 -13.79
N GLU A 27 -4.58 2.63 -14.45
CA GLU A 27 -4.42 2.80 -15.90
C GLU A 27 -2.94 2.80 -16.31
N MET A 28 -2.10 3.57 -15.60
CA MET A 28 -0.66 3.61 -15.85
C MET A 28 0.00 2.24 -15.70
N ILE A 29 -0.33 1.51 -14.64
CA ILE A 29 0.22 0.17 -14.40
C ILE A 29 -0.25 -0.81 -15.48
N GLY A 30 -1.52 -0.73 -15.88
CA GLY A 30 -2.07 -1.52 -16.99
C GLY A 30 -1.27 -1.34 -18.28
N GLU A 31 -1.04 -0.09 -18.69
CA GLU A 31 -0.21 0.21 -19.87
C GLU A 31 1.24 -0.24 -19.71
N THR A 32 1.85 0.02 -18.55
CA THR A 32 3.25 -0.36 -18.28
C THR A 32 3.45 -1.88 -18.30
N SER A 33 2.46 -2.64 -17.84
CA SER A 33 2.52 -4.10 -17.77
C SER A 33 2.58 -4.79 -19.15
N LYS A 34 2.22 -4.08 -20.22
CA LYS A 34 2.32 -4.59 -21.60
C LYS A 34 3.77 -4.82 -22.03
N ASP A 35 4.68 -3.97 -21.56
CA ASP A 35 6.11 -3.99 -21.95
C ASP A 35 7.03 -4.51 -20.83
N TYR A 36 6.59 -4.42 -19.57
CA TYR A 36 7.39 -4.73 -18.38
C TYR A 36 6.71 -5.73 -17.45
N ARG A 37 7.52 -6.57 -16.81
CA ARG A 37 7.06 -7.35 -15.64
C ARG A 37 7.09 -6.45 -14.41
N VAL A 38 5.93 -6.00 -13.98
CA VAL A 38 5.80 -5.04 -12.87
C VAL A 38 5.62 -5.78 -11.53
N PHE A 39 6.37 -5.34 -10.52
CA PHE A 39 6.20 -5.72 -9.12
C PHE A 39 5.92 -4.47 -8.30
N ILE A 40 4.98 -4.54 -7.36
CA ILE A 40 4.61 -3.40 -6.51
C ILE A 40 4.78 -3.78 -5.05
N VAL A 41 5.52 -2.96 -4.30
CA VAL A 41 5.65 -3.05 -2.85
C VAL A 41 4.88 -1.90 -2.23
N VAL A 42 3.90 -2.20 -1.38
CA VAL A 42 2.98 -1.18 -0.84
C VAL A 42 3.32 -0.90 0.63
N GLY A 43 3.42 0.39 1.00
CA GLY A 43 3.65 0.81 2.38
C GLY A 43 2.37 0.84 3.25
N GLY A 44 2.53 1.04 4.56
CA GLY A 44 1.41 1.01 5.53
C GLY A 44 0.59 2.30 5.66
N GLY A 45 1.15 3.44 5.26
CA GLY A 45 0.40 4.68 5.11
C GLY A 45 -0.22 5.25 6.39
N ARG A 46 -1.35 5.93 6.23
CA ARG A 46 -2.10 6.57 7.33
C ARG A 46 -2.60 5.53 8.34
N VAL A 47 -3.18 4.44 7.83
CA VAL A 47 -3.69 3.31 8.64
C VAL A 47 -2.63 2.79 9.59
N ALA A 48 -1.43 2.43 9.11
CA ALA A 48 -0.35 1.96 9.98
C ALA A 48 -0.01 2.98 11.08
N ARG A 49 0.16 4.26 10.72
CA ARG A 49 0.52 5.32 11.67
C ARG A 49 -0.54 5.56 12.74
N GLU A 50 -1.82 5.45 12.39
CA GLU A 50 -2.92 5.62 13.33
C GLU A 50 -2.98 4.48 14.34
N TYR A 51 -2.89 3.23 13.88
CA TYR A 51 -2.84 2.06 14.77
C TYR A 51 -1.59 2.04 15.65
N ILE A 52 -0.41 2.32 15.09
CA ILE A 52 0.85 2.37 15.86
C ILE A 52 0.78 3.45 16.94
N ARG A 53 0.25 4.64 16.60
CA ARG A 53 0.11 5.74 17.56
C ARG A 53 -0.86 5.39 18.68
N LEU A 54 -2.02 4.84 18.35
CA LEU A 54 -3.02 4.42 19.33
C LEU A 54 -2.45 3.32 20.24
N GLY A 55 -1.83 2.29 19.66
CA GLY A 55 -1.27 1.19 20.42
C GLY A 55 -0.13 1.62 21.34
N ARG A 56 0.73 2.56 20.92
CA ARG A 56 1.75 3.15 21.79
C ARG A 56 1.15 3.92 22.96
N ALA A 57 0.05 4.64 22.75
CA ALA A 57 -0.68 5.32 23.83
C ALA A 57 -1.37 4.35 24.81
N MET A 58 -1.47 3.06 24.44
CA MET A 58 -2.03 1.98 25.25
C MET A 58 -0.93 1.02 25.79
N ASP A 59 0.33 1.44 25.78
CA ASP A 59 1.49 0.66 26.25
C ASP A 59 1.67 -0.71 25.57
N ILE A 60 1.21 -0.86 24.32
CA ILE A 60 1.48 -2.05 23.52
C ILE A 60 2.97 -2.08 23.15
N LYS A 61 3.60 -3.25 23.30
CA LYS A 61 5.02 -3.47 22.96
C LYS A 61 5.31 -3.12 21.49
N GLU A 62 6.42 -2.41 21.24
CA GLU A 62 6.81 -1.97 19.89
C GLU A 62 6.89 -3.13 18.88
N GLN A 63 7.32 -4.33 19.30
CA GLN A 63 7.35 -5.49 18.40
C GLN A 63 5.96 -5.87 17.86
N LEU A 64 4.92 -5.75 18.69
CA LEU A 64 3.54 -5.98 18.26
C LEU A 64 3.02 -4.83 17.39
N LEU A 65 3.48 -3.60 17.64
CA LEU A 65 3.16 -2.45 16.80
C LEU A 65 3.78 -2.57 15.40
N ASP A 66 5.00 -3.12 15.29
CA ASP A 66 5.64 -3.44 14.01
C ASP A 66 4.83 -4.49 13.23
N GLU A 67 4.37 -5.55 13.90
CA GLU A 67 3.48 -6.55 13.30
C GLU A 67 2.18 -5.93 12.79
N ILE A 68 1.57 -5.02 13.56
CA ILE A 68 0.38 -4.26 13.13
C ILE A 68 0.70 -3.36 11.93
N GLY A 69 1.86 -2.70 11.93
CA GLY A 69 2.35 -1.91 10.80
C GLY A 69 2.50 -2.75 9.53
N ILE A 70 3.05 -3.95 9.64
CA ILE A 70 3.18 -4.94 8.55
C ILE A 70 1.79 -5.43 8.10
N ALA A 71 0.86 -5.67 9.02
CA ALA A 71 -0.50 -6.05 8.67
C ALA A 71 -1.18 -4.94 7.85
N ALA A 72 -0.97 -3.67 8.19
CA ALA A 72 -1.47 -2.54 7.42
C ALA A 72 -0.84 -2.45 6.01
N THR A 73 0.46 -2.79 5.85
CA THR A 73 1.06 -2.85 4.50
C THR A 73 0.40 -3.93 3.65
N ARG A 74 0.08 -5.08 4.25
CA ARG A 74 -0.61 -6.20 3.57
C ARG A 74 -2.04 -5.85 3.20
N LEU A 75 -2.78 -5.20 4.10
CA LEU A 75 -4.13 -4.70 3.81
C LEU A 75 -4.12 -3.77 2.58
N ASN A 76 -3.20 -2.81 2.57
CA ASN A 76 -3.03 -1.89 1.46
C ASN A 76 -2.63 -2.62 0.17
N ALA A 77 -1.71 -3.59 0.25
CA ALA A 77 -1.31 -4.40 -0.89
C ALA A 77 -2.49 -5.21 -1.47
N SER A 78 -3.32 -5.82 -0.61
CA SER A 78 -4.51 -6.55 -1.04
C SER A 78 -5.50 -5.64 -1.78
N PHE A 79 -5.73 -4.43 -1.29
CA PHE A 79 -6.58 -3.45 -1.96
C PHE A 79 -6.02 -3.06 -3.34
N ILE A 80 -4.71 -2.78 -3.44
CA ILE A 80 -4.06 -2.47 -4.72
C ILE A 80 -4.11 -3.67 -5.68
N SER A 81 -3.92 -4.90 -5.20
CA SER A 81 -4.05 -6.11 -6.05
C SER A 81 -5.45 -6.23 -6.63
N ALA A 82 -6.48 -6.04 -5.79
CA ALA A 82 -7.87 -6.07 -6.22
C ALA A 82 -8.19 -4.96 -7.25
N LEU A 83 -7.67 -3.75 -7.03
CA LEU A 83 -7.81 -2.63 -7.97
C LEU A 83 -7.17 -2.94 -9.34
N LEU A 84 -6.04 -3.63 -9.36
CA LEU A 84 -5.31 -3.98 -10.57
C LEU A 84 -5.82 -5.27 -11.24
N GLY A 85 -6.71 -6.02 -10.60
CA GLY A 85 -7.16 -7.32 -11.08
C GLY A 85 -6.06 -8.38 -11.11
N ALA A 86 -5.08 -8.26 -10.20
CA ALA A 86 -3.91 -9.14 -10.10
C ALA A 86 -4.08 -10.24 -9.05
#